data_AF-A0A1A6BHP5-F1
#
_entry.id   AF-A0A1A6BHP5-F1
#
_cell.length_a   1.000
_cell.length_b   1.000
_cell.length_c   1.000
_cell.angle_alpha   90.00
_cell.angle_beta   90.00
_cell.angle_gamma   90.00
#
_symmetry.space_group_name_H-M   'P 1'
#
loop_
_entity.id
_entity.type
_entity.pdbx_description
1 polymer ?
#
loop_
_entity_poly.entity_id
_entity_poly.type
_entity_poly.pdbx_seq_one_letter_code
_entity_poly.pdbx_strand_id
1 'polypeptide(L)'
;MIRPRTLLLMLFGALIAAAACNTPAHADPVAPQVINYAVATSPAMCYALDAHPTLPGVDGVLLGIQNDSGFTITQSGQALVIGVEYRCPRHLPLLKRYADTWTGPAYTGGTTI
;
A
#
# COMPACT_ATOMS: atom_id res chain seq x y z
N MET A 1 -26.26 -6.58 -45.46
CA MET A 1 -25.02 -5.90 -45.88
C MET A 1 -24.66 -4.85 -44.83
N ILE A 2 -23.79 -5.22 -43.88
CA ILE A 2 -23.36 -4.37 -42.75
C ILE A 2 -22.12 -3.58 -43.21
N ARG A 3 -22.14 -2.25 -43.05
CA ARG A 3 -21.08 -1.37 -43.57
C ARG A 3 -19.82 -1.49 -42.68
N PRO A 4 -18.61 -1.55 -43.25
CA PRO A 4 -17.36 -1.74 -42.49
C PRO A 4 -17.03 -0.59 -41.52
N ARG A 5 -17.65 0.58 -41.68
CA ARG A 5 -17.52 1.73 -40.78
C ARG A 5 -18.19 1.54 -39.42
N THR A 6 -19.27 0.75 -39.33
CA THR A 6 -19.96 0.48 -38.05
C THR A 6 -19.25 -0.57 -37.20
N LEU A 7 -18.40 -1.41 -37.81
CA LEU A 7 -17.61 -2.42 -37.09
C LEU A 7 -16.45 -1.78 -36.32
N LEU A 8 -15.85 -0.72 -36.87
CA LEU A 8 -14.72 -0.02 -36.26
C LEU A 8 -15.10 0.76 -34.98
N LEU A 9 -16.35 1.23 -34.89
CA LEU A 9 -16.85 1.97 -33.72
C LEU A 9 -17.21 1.07 -32.53
N MET A 10 -17.60 -0.19 -32.76
CA MET A 10 -17.89 -1.14 -31.67
C MET A 10 -16.62 -1.69 -31.00
N LEU A 11 -15.51 -1.81 -31.74
CA LEU A 11 -14.23 -2.27 -31.17
C LEU A 11 -13.61 -1.25 -30.20
N PHE A 12 -13.84 0.04 -30.38
CA PHE A 12 -13.38 1.07 -29.43
C PHE A 12 -14.25 1.18 -28.17
N GLY A 13 -15.54 0.83 -28.25
CA GLY A 13 -16.45 0.86 -27.09
C GLY A 13 -16.19 -0.24 -26.07
N ALA A 14 -15.73 -1.42 -26.52
CA ALA A 14 -15.47 -2.57 -25.65
C ALA A 14 -14.21 -2.42 -24.78
N LEU A 15 -13.26 -1.57 -25.17
CA LEU A 15 -12.02 -1.35 -24.41
C LEU A 15 -12.21 -0.45 -23.17
N ILE A 16 -13.27 0.35 -23.11
CA ILE A 16 -13.53 1.27 -21.98
C ILE A 16 -14.33 0.58 -20.86
N ALA A 17 -15.08 -0.48 -21.18
CA ALA A 17 -15.88 -1.21 -20.19
C ALA A 17 -15.04 -2.04 -19.19
N ALA A 18 -13.79 -2.35 -19.52
CA ALA A 18 -12.89 -3.10 -18.64
C ALA A 18 -12.26 -2.24 -17.52
N ALA A 19 -12.41 -0.92 -17.56
CA ALA A 19 -11.83 -0.01 -16.55
C ALA A 19 -12.75 0.28 -15.35
N ALA A 20 -14.00 -0.21 -15.36
CA ALA A 20 -15.03 0.17 -14.39
C ALA A 20 -15.17 -0.76 -13.17
N CYS A 21 -14.45 -1.90 -13.13
CA CYS A 21 -14.52 -2.85 -12.02
C CYS A 21 -13.23 -2.85 -11.18
N ASN A 22 -12.74 -1.68 -10.82
CA ASN A 22 -11.86 -1.57 -9.64
C ASN A 22 -12.79 -1.62 -8.43
N THR A 23 -13.14 -2.81 -7.94
CA THR A 23 -13.76 -2.93 -6.62
C THR A 23 -12.89 -2.14 -5.67
N PRO A 24 -13.41 -1.11 -4.97
CA PRO A 24 -12.62 -0.41 -3.97
C PRO A 24 -12.11 -1.48 -3.03
N ALA A 25 -10.78 -1.60 -2.92
CA ALA A 25 -10.17 -2.43 -1.91
C ALA A 25 -10.65 -1.82 -0.59
N HIS A 26 -11.67 -2.42 0.02
CA HIS A 26 -12.16 -2.04 1.33
C HIS A 26 -11.02 -2.33 2.30
N ALA A 27 -10.11 -1.38 2.47
CA ALA A 27 -9.20 -1.40 3.58
C ALA A 27 -10.08 -1.35 4.83
N ASP A 28 -9.93 -2.35 5.70
CA ASP A 28 -10.60 -2.34 6.99
C ASP A 28 -10.33 -0.99 7.68
N PRO A 29 -11.33 -0.39 8.32
CA PRO A 29 -11.14 0.90 8.98
C PRO A 29 -10.01 0.81 10.00
N VAL A 30 -9.02 1.70 9.87
CA VAL A 30 -7.88 1.76 10.78
C VAL A 30 -8.37 2.19 12.16
N ALA A 31 -8.03 1.42 13.19
CA ALA A 31 -8.49 1.72 14.54
C ALA A 31 -7.90 3.05 15.06
N PRO A 32 -8.67 3.88 15.80
CA PRO A 32 -8.20 5.21 16.23
C PRO A 32 -6.90 5.20 17.03
N GLN A 33 -6.66 4.17 17.84
CA GLN A 33 -5.42 4.03 18.59
C GLN A 33 -4.18 3.90 17.69
N VAL A 34 -4.32 3.27 16.51
CA VAL A 34 -3.23 3.12 15.53
C VAL A 34 -2.89 4.47 14.92
N ILE A 35 -3.90 5.27 14.58
CA ILE A 35 -3.72 6.62 14.03
C ILE A 35 -3.04 7.52 15.07
N ASN A 36 -3.54 7.53 16.31
CA ASN A 36 -2.98 8.34 17.39
C ASN A 36 -1.52 7.98 17.66
N TYR A 37 -1.21 6.68 17.72
CA TYR A 37 0.14 6.18 17.88
C TYR A 37 1.05 6.62 16.72
N ALA A 38 0.60 6.44 15.48
CA ALA A 38 1.33 6.81 14.27
C ALA A 38 1.73 8.28 14.25
N VAL A 39 0.79 9.18 14.55
CA VAL A 39 1.06 10.63 14.59
C VAL A 39 2.05 10.95 15.71
N ALA A 40 1.83 10.43 16.92
CA ALA A 40 2.65 10.72 18.09
C ALA A 40 4.11 10.23 17.95
N THR A 41 4.31 9.07 17.34
CA THR A 41 5.62 8.41 17.22
C THR A 41 6.29 8.62 15.86
N SER A 42 5.63 9.28 14.91
CA SER A 42 6.17 9.59 13.59
C SER A 42 7.58 10.22 13.60
N PRO A 43 7.98 11.11 14.54
CA PRO A 43 9.34 11.62 14.56
C PRO A 43 10.40 10.54 14.80
N ALA A 44 10.11 9.57 15.68
CA ALA A 44 11.02 8.47 16.00
C ALA A 44 11.13 7.48 14.83
N MET A 45 10.00 7.15 14.19
CA MET A 45 9.97 6.32 12.98
C MET A 45 10.82 6.95 11.87
N CYS A 46 10.62 8.26 11.62
CA CYS A 46 11.37 8.98 10.59
C CYS A 46 12.86 9.05 10.91
N TYR A 47 13.24 9.29 12.17
CA TYR A 47 14.64 9.27 12.59
C TYR A 47 15.29 7.90 12.34
N ALA A 48 14.59 6.81 12.67
CA ALA A 48 15.09 5.46 12.45
C ALA A 48 15.24 5.13 10.95
N LEU A 49 14.27 5.51 10.11
CA LEU A 49 14.35 5.31 8.66
C LEU A 49 15.38 6.23 7.99
N ASP A 50 15.63 7.41 8.54
CA ASP A 50 16.70 8.31 8.09
C ASP A 50 18.08 7.69 8.34
N ALA A 51 18.27 7.07 9.50
CA ALA A 51 19.50 6.38 9.86
C ALA A 51 19.67 5.04 9.11
N HIS A 52 18.57 4.35 8.84
CA HIS A 52 18.55 3.02 8.23
C HIS A 52 17.53 2.93 7.08
N PRO A 53 17.80 3.56 5.91
CA PRO A 53 16.89 3.57 4.77
C PRO A 53 16.97 2.27 3.96
N THR A 54 16.76 1.13 4.63
CA THR A 54 16.89 -0.22 4.08
C THR A 54 15.70 -1.09 4.48
N LEU A 55 15.48 -2.21 3.80
CA LEU A 55 14.39 -3.14 4.14
C LEU A 55 14.52 -3.68 5.59
N PRO A 56 15.71 -4.10 6.07
CA PRO A 56 15.88 -4.47 7.48
C PRO A 56 15.69 -3.29 8.45
N GLY A 57 15.91 -2.06 8.01
CA GLY A 57 15.58 -0.87 8.80
C GLY A 57 14.08 -0.74 9.01
N VAL A 58 13.27 -1.04 7.99
CA VAL A 58 11.80 -1.11 8.10
C VAL A 58 11.36 -2.21 9.06
N ASP A 59 11.97 -3.40 9.00
CA ASP A 59 11.72 -4.49 9.97
C ASP A 59 11.97 -4.03 11.41
N GLY A 60 13.09 -3.35 11.65
CA GLY A 60 13.44 -2.82 12.96
C GLY A 60 12.41 -1.82 13.49
N VAL A 61 11.92 -0.92 12.64
CA VAL A 61 10.86 0.03 13.02
C VAL A 61 9.55 -0.70 13.30
N LEU A 62 9.14 -1.66 12.47
CA LEU A 62 7.93 -2.45 12.69
C LEU A 62 8.01 -3.27 14.00
N LEU A 63 9.16 -3.84 14.32
CA LEU A 63 9.39 -4.54 15.58
C LEU A 63 9.33 -3.57 16.77
N GLY A 64 9.91 -2.38 16.63
CA GLY A 64 9.83 -1.32 17.64
C GLY A 64 8.39 -0.92 17.94
N ILE A 65 7.58 -0.71 16.90
CA ILE A 65 6.15 -0.40 17.04
C ILE A 65 5.42 -1.53 17.78
N GLN A 66 5.62 -2.79 17.38
CA GLN A 66 4.97 -3.94 18.01
C GLN A 66 5.33 -4.04 19.50
N ASN A 67 6.61 -3.85 19.84
CA ASN A 67 7.07 -3.97 21.23
C ASN A 67 6.57 -2.83 22.12
N ASP A 68 6.45 -1.62 21.58
CA ASP A 68 6.02 -0.43 22.32
C ASP A 68 4.50 -0.37 22.51
N SER A 69 3.73 -0.80 21.50
CA SER A 69 2.27 -0.67 21.47
C SER A 69 1.49 -1.97 21.73
N GLY A 70 2.13 -3.13 21.58
CA GLY A 70 1.45 -4.43 21.53
C GLY A 70 0.62 -4.66 20.26
N PHE A 71 0.78 -3.83 19.23
CA PHE A 71 0.06 -3.97 17.97
C PHE A 71 0.40 -5.25 17.22
N THR A 72 -0.57 -5.72 16.42
CA THR A 72 -0.32 -6.78 15.46
C THR A 72 0.61 -6.29 14.33
N ILE A 73 1.14 -7.22 13.54
CA ILE A 73 1.94 -6.91 12.35
C ILE A 73 1.18 -5.97 11.41
N THR A 74 -0.10 -6.25 11.16
CA THR A 74 -0.95 -5.42 10.28
C THR A 74 -1.13 -4.01 10.84
N GLN A 75 -1.45 -3.89 12.13
CA GLN A 75 -1.61 -2.58 12.78
C GLN A 75 -0.30 -1.79 12.81
N SER A 76 0.83 -2.48 12.98
CA SER A 76 2.15 -1.85 12.99
C SER A 76 2.54 -1.33 11.59
N GLY A 77 2.21 -2.10 10.56
CA GLY A 77 2.34 -1.66 9.16
C GLY A 77 1.48 -0.43 8.87
N GLN A 78 0.21 -0.44 9.31
CA GLN A 78 -0.68 0.72 9.20
C GLN A 78 -0.11 1.94 9.93
N ALA A 79 0.32 1.78 11.18
CA ALA A 79 0.91 2.86 11.96
C ALA A 79 2.15 3.46 11.28
N LEU A 80 3.04 2.60 10.77
CA LEU A 80 4.25 3.04 10.08
C LEU A 80 3.93 3.83 8.81
N VAL A 81 3.03 3.32 7.97
CA VAL A 81 2.63 4.02 6.73
C VAL A 81 2.03 5.38 7.06
N ILE A 82 1.06 5.45 7.98
CA ILE A 82 0.41 6.69 8.40
C ILE A 82 1.42 7.70 8.95
N GLY A 83 2.33 7.24 9.82
CA GLY A 83 3.35 8.11 10.42
C GLY A 83 4.33 8.66 9.39
N VAL A 84 4.75 7.82 8.43
CA VAL A 84 5.66 8.21 7.35
C VAL A 84 4.98 9.17 6.37
N GLU A 85 3.73 8.90 5.96
CA GLU A 85 2.93 9.80 5.13
C GLU A 85 2.78 11.17 5.79
N TYR A 86 2.51 11.18 7.09
CA TYR A 86 2.32 12.39 7.87
C TYR A 86 3.60 13.24 8.02
N ARG A 87 4.77 12.60 8.24
CA ARG A 87 5.99 13.31 8.68
C ARG A 87 7.17 13.24 7.71
N CYS A 88 7.42 12.11 7.06
CA CYS A 88 8.60 11.90 6.21
C CYS A 88 8.25 11.16 4.91
N PRO A 89 7.42 11.76 4.02
CA PRO A 89 6.91 11.09 2.82
C PRO A 89 8.00 10.63 1.83
N ARG A 90 9.23 11.14 1.97
CA ARG A 90 10.41 10.68 1.22
C ARG A 90 10.71 9.18 1.37
N HIS A 91 10.24 8.55 2.46
CA HIS A 91 10.42 7.12 2.71
C HIS A 91 9.31 6.24 2.15
N LEU A 92 8.22 6.79 1.61
CA LEU A 92 7.14 5.99 1.01
C LEU A 92 7.64 5.02 -0.09
N PRO A 93 8.62 5.38 -0.95
CA PRO A 93 9.18 4.43 -1.90
C PRO A 93 9.90 3.25 -1.24
N LEU A 94 10.50 3.44 -0.05
CA LEU A 94 11.12 2.36 0.72
C LEU A 94 10.06 1.42 1.29
N LEU A 95 9.00 1.98 1.88
CA LEU A 95 7.87 1.22 2.40
C LEU A 95 7.17 0.42 1.30
N LYS A 96 7.03 1.00 0.11
CA LYS A 96 6.50 0.28 -1.06
C LYS A 96 7.36 -0.91 -1.45
N ARG A 97 8.69 -0.74 -1.55
CA ARG A 97 9.61 -1.86 -1.85
C ARG A 97 9.54 -2.96 -0.78
N TYR A 98 9.39 -2.56 0.48
CA TYR A 98 9.22 -3.50 1.57
C TYR A 98 7.94 -4.32 1.40
N ALA A 99 6.81 -3.68 1.12
CA ALA A 99 5.55 -4.38 0.83
C ALA A 99 5.71 -5.33 -0.37
N ASP A 100 6.27 -4.83 -1.47
CA ASP A 100 6.50 -5.60 -2.71
C ASP A 100 7.42 -6.82 -2.51
N THR A 101 8.25 -6.83 -1.46
CA THR A 101 9.14 -7.97 -1.12
C THR A 101 8.36 -9.13 -0.49
N TRP A 102 7.34 -8.83 0.32
CA TRP A 102 6.56 -9.82 1.07
C TRP A 102 5.22 -10.14 0.43
N THR A 103 4.69 -9.24 -0.39
CA THR A 103 3.66 -9.56 -1.38
C THR A 103 4.39 -10.11 -2.62
N GLY A 104 4.66 -11.41 -2.68
CA GLY A 104 5.24 -12.04 -3.88
C GLY A 104 4.39 -11.78 -5.15
N PRO A 105 4.69 -12.38 -6.32
CA PRO A 105 3.83 -12.29 -7.52
C PRO A 105 2.38 -12.81 -7.35
N ALA A 106 1.91 -13.03 -6.12
CA ALA A 106 0.52 -13.31 -5.75
C ALA A 106 -0.43 -12.09 -5.84
N TYR A 107 -0.25 -11.25 -6.86
CA TYR A 107 -1.33 -10.46 -7.47
C TYR A 107 -1.41 -10.72 -8.99
N THR A 108 -0.96 -11.90 -9.43
CA THR A 108 -1.29 -12.47 -10.75
C THR A 108 -2.19 -13.70 -10.60
N GLY A 109 -3.07 -13.71 -9.58
CA GLY A 109 -4.20 -14.63 -9.47
C GLY A 109 -5.37 -14.28 -10.41
N GLY A 110 -5.05 -13.81 -11.64
CA GLY A 110 -6.02 -13.31 -12.60
C GLY A 110 -5.63 -13.53 -14.07
N THR A 111 -4.72 -14.46 -14.36
CA THR A 111 -4.48 -14.93 -15.73
C THR A 111 -4.69 -16.45 -15.81
N THR A 112 -5.95 -16.83 -15.72
CA THR A 112 -6.48 -17.84 -16.63
C THR A 112 -7.36 -17.11 -17.64
N ILE A 113 -6.80 -16.81 -18.80
CA ILE A 113 -7.54 -16.70 -20.06
C ILE A 113 -6.68 -17.35 -21.14
#